data_AF-A0A7C2YZN4-F1
#
_entry.id   AF-A0A7C2YZN4-F1
#
_cell.length_a   1.000
_cell.length_b   1.000
_cell.length_c   1.000
_cell.angle_alpha   90.00
_cell.angle_beta   90.00
_cell.angle_gamma   90.00
#
_symmetry.space_group_name_H-M   'P 1'
#
loop_
_entity.id
_entity.type
_entity.pdbx_description
1 polymer ?
#
loop_
_entity_poly.entity_id
_entity_poly.type
_entity_poly.pdbx_seq_one_letter_code
_entity_poly.pdbx_strand_id
1 'polypeptide(L)'
;METITRKPYETDLTDDEWAILEPILKRALYGNKTKTRGHPRHYPLREITNAILYVLKTGCQWRQLPHDLPPWKTVYYHFRRWQKRGVLA
;
A
#
# COMPACT_ATOMS: atom_id res chain seq x y z
N MET A 1 7.25 -15.79 1.55
CA MET A 1 6.15 -14.82 1.40
C MET A 1 5.60 -14.64 2.80
N GLU A 2 5.93 -13.54 3.47
CA GLU A 2 5.51 -13.32 4.85
C GLU A 2 4.02 -13.02 4.86
N THR A 3 3.25 -14.01 5.31
CA THR A 3 1.82 -13.90 5.61
C THR A 3 1.66 -13.01 6.82
N ILE A 4 0.90 -11.93 6.67
CA ILE A 4 0.68 -10.99 7.76
C ILE A 4 -0.37 -11.56 8.69
N THR A 5 0.02 -11.70 9.95
CA THR A 5 -0.76 -12.15 11.10
C THR A 5 -1.68 -11.05 11.62
N ARG A 6 -2.58 -10.51 10.78
CA ARG A 6 -3.69 -9.66 11.27
C ARG A 6 -5.01 -10.09 10.64
N LYS A 7 -6.11 -9.77 11.32
CA LYS A 7 -7.45 -9.97 10.76
C LYS A 7 -7.62 -9.03 9.56
N PRO A 8 -8.09 -9.52 8.39
CA PRO A 8 -8.33 -8.66 7.24
C PRO A 8 -9.47 -7.68 7.51
N TYR A 9 -9.36 -6.48 6.96
CA TYR A 9 -10.46 -5.51 6.90
C TYR A 9 -11.31 -5.74 5.66
N GLU A 10 -12.57 -5.31 5.67
CA GLU A 10 -13.45 -5.33 4.48
C GLU A 10 -12.93 -4.46 3.33
N THR A 11 -12.02 -3.54 3.64
CA THR A 11 -11.36 -2.67 2.66
C THR A 11 -10.14 -3.33 2.01
N ASP A 12 -9.64 -4.44 2.56
CA ASP A 12 -8.44 -5.11 2.09
C ASP A 12 -8.70 -5.81 0.76
N LEU A 13 -7.67 -5.86 -0.08
CA LEU A 13 -7.74 -6.57 -1.35
C LEU A 13 -7.67 -8.08 -1.12
N THR A 14 -8.53 -8.80 -1.84
CA THR A 14 -8.40 -10.25 -2.01
C THR A 14 -7.11 -10.61 -2.74
N ASP A 15 -6.71 -11.88 -2.66
CA ASP A 15 -5.50 -12.36 -3.35
C ASP A 15 -5.62 -12.19 -4.88
N ASP A 16 -6.81 -12.44 -5.44
CA ASP A 16 -7.07 -12.31 -6.87
C ASP A 16 -7.03 -10.86 -7.35
N GLU A 17 -7.68 -9.94 -6.62
CA GLU A 17 -7.60 -8.50 -6.91
C GLU A 17 -6.15 -7.99 -6.78
N TRP A 18 -5.44 -8.46 -5.76
CA TRP A 18 -4.03 -8.12 -5.58
C TRP A 18 -3.17 -8.63 -6.74
N ALA A 19 -3.40 -9.84 -7.23
CA ALA A 19 -2.66 -10.40 -8.35
C ALA A 19 -2.80 -9.57 -9.64
N ILE A 20 -3.96 -8.94 -9.84
CA ILE A 20 -4.21 -8.02 -10.96
C ILE A 20 -3.55 -6.65 -10.70
N LEU A 21 -3.70 -6.11 -9.49
CA LEU A 21 -3.25 -4.76 -9.16
C LEU A 21 -1.73 -4.65 -8.99
N GLU A 22 -1.10 -5.66 -8.39
CA GLU A 22 0.34 -5.69 -8.09
C GLU A 22 1.24 -5.37 -9.29
N PRO A 23 1.10 -6.02 -10.46
CA PRO A 23 1.94 -5.73 -11.62
C PRO A 23 1.73 -4.30 -12.13
N ILE A 24 0.50 -3.78 -12.11
CA ILE A 24 0.17 -2.41 -12.54
C ILE A 24 0.84 -1.40 -11.59
N LEU A 25 0.69 -1.59 -10.27
CA LEU A 25 1.33 -0.75 -9.27
C LEU A 25 2.85 -0.81 -9.39
N LYS A 26 3.43 -2.01 -9.50
CA LYS A 26 4.89 -2.16 -9.68
C LYS A 26 5.36 -1.47 -10.96
N ARG A 27 4.63 -1.58 -12.06
CA ARG A 27 4.94 -0.89 -13.32
C ARG A 27 4.89 0.62 -13.16
N ALA A 28 3.84 1.16 -12.55
CA ALA A 28 3.69 2.60 -12.36
C ALA A 28 4.74 3.16 -11.37
N LEU A 29 5.10 2.38 -10.35
CA LEU A 29 6.04 2.79 -9.31
C LEU A 29 7.51 2.57 -9.69
N TYR A 30 7.83 1.54 -10.44
CA TYR A 30 9.23 1.15 -10.70
C TYR A 30 9.58 1.14 -12.19
N GLY A 31 8.60 1.27 -13.09
CA GLY A 31 8.81 1.17 -14.54
C GLY A 31 9.32 -0.22 -14.92
N ASN A 32 10.33 -0.28 -15.79
CA ASN A 32 11.07 -1.50 -16.14
C ASN A 32 12.12 -1.90 -15.10
N LYS A 33 12.29 -1.14 -14.01
CA LYS A 33 13.34 -1.43 -13.01
C LYS A 33 12.84 -2.50 -12.05
N THR A 34 13.43 -3.69 -12.13
CA THR A 34 13.15 -4.83 -11.24
C THR A 34 13.73 -4.65 -9.84
N LYS A 35 14.69 -3.74 -9.66
CA LYS A 35 15.27 -3.38 -8.37
C LYS A 35 15.14 -1.87 -8.13
N THR A 36 14.49 -1.51 -7.02
CA THR A 36 14.64 -0.16 -6.48
C THR A 36 16.02 -0.11 -5.83
N ARG A 37 16.95 0.65 -6.40
CA ARG A 37 18.25 0.90 -5.78
C ARG A 37 18.00 1.73 -4.51
N GLY A 38 18.05 1.10 -3.33
CA GLY A 38 17.71 1.75 -2.05
C GLY A 38 17.50 0.76 -0.88
N HIS A 39 17.27 1.29 0.32
CA HIS A 39 17.00 0.50 1.53
C HIS A 39 15.74 -0.37 1.35
N PRO A 40 15.76 -1.65 1.76
CA PRO A 40 14.61 -2.53 1.65
C PRO A 40 13.39 -1.93 2.35
N ARG A 41 12.22 -2.12 1.76
CA ARG A 41 10.97 -1.66 2.37
C ARG A 41 10.68 -2.50 3.60
N HIS A 42 10.43 -1.84 4.73
CA HIS A 42 10.05 -2.50 5.97
C HIS A 42 8.66 -3.15 5.92
N TYR A 43 7.76 -2.63 5.05
CA TYR A 43 6.40 -3.14 4.91
C TYR A 43 6.16 -3.66 3.48
N PRO A 44 5.40 -4.76 3.29
CA PRO A 44 4.99 -5.23 1.97
C PRO A 44 4.19 -4.20 1.18
N LEU A 45 4.27 -4.23 -0.16
CA LEU A 45 3.52 -3.28 -1.00
C LEU A 45 2.02 -3.38 -0.78
N ARG A 46 1.52 -4.61 -0.65
CA ARG A 46 0.12 -4.92 -0.40
C ARG A 46 -0.42 -4.23 0.84
N GLU A 47 0.30 -4.25 1.96
CA GLU A 47 -0.19 -3.60 3.18
C GLU A 47 -0.25 -2.09 3.09
N ILE A 48 0.70 -1.49 2.38
CA ILE A 48 0.65 -0.06 2.15
C ILE A 48 -0.58 0.27 1.30
N THR A 49 -0.87 -0.53 0.29
CA THR A 49 -2.08 -0.39 -0.51
C THR A 49 -3.35 -0.60 0.31
N ASN A 50 -3.43 -1.68 1.10
CA ASN A 50 -4.56 -1.96 2.00
C ASN A 50 -4.79 -0.81 2.99
N ALA A 51 -3.73 -0.29 3.62
CA ALA A 51 -3.83 0.85 4.54
C ALA A 51 -4.29 2.14 3.85
N ILE A 52 -3.83 2.39 2.61
CA ILE A 52 -4.34 3.52 1.81
C ILE A 52 -5.83 3.32 1.51
N LEU A 53 -6.22 2.13 1.05
CA LEU A 53 -7.62 1.80 0.72
C LEU A 53 -8.53 1.91 1.95
N TYR A 54 -8.05 1.49 3.12
CA TYR A 54 -8.76 1.67 4.38
C TYR A 54 -9.11 3.13 4.61
N VAL A 55 -8.12 4.03 4.52
CA VAL A 55 -8.33 5.48 4.70
C VAL A 55 -9.27 6.04 3.63
N LEU A 56 -9.10 5.65 2.37
CA LEU A 56 -9.91 6.17 1.26
C LEU A 56 -11.37 5.70 1.32
N LYS A 57 -11.62 4.44 1.72
CA LYS A 57 -12.98 3.88 1.82
C LYS A 57 -13.71 4.34 3.09
N THR A 58 -13.01 4.44 4.22
CA THR A 58 -13.62 4.83 5.50
C THR A 58 -13.67 6.34 5.70
N GLY A 59 -12.81 7.10 5.01
CA GLY A 59 -12.65 8.54 5.23
C GLY A 59 -11.99 8.90 6.56
N CYS A 60 -11.39 7.93 7.28
CA CYS A 60 -10.80 8.20 8.59
C CYS A 60 -9.60 9.14 8.47
N GLN A 61 -9.31 9.88 9.56
CA GLN A 61 -8.09 10.69 9.60
C GLN A 61 -6.85 9.77 9.58
N TRP A 62 -5.77 10.20 8.92
CA TRP A 62 -4.53 9.43 8.83
C TRP A 62 -3.99 9.00 10.20
N ARG A 63 -4.09 9.86 11.22
CA ARG A 63 -3.61 9.56 12.59
C ARG A 63 -4.52 8.57 13.35
N GLN A 64 -5.67 8.23 12.80
CA GLN A 64 -6.63 7.27 13.33
C GLN A 64 -6.53 5.91 12.63
N LEU A 65 -5.49 5.72 11.79
CA LEU A 65 -5.22 4.43 11.20
C LEU A 65 -5.00 3.38 12.31
N PRO A 66 -5.66 2.21 12.22
CA PRO A 66 -5.42 1.10 13.14
C PRO A 66 -3.94 0.73 13.31
N HIS A 67 -3.58 0.30 14.52
CA HIS A 67 -2.19 0.03 14.91
C HIS A 67 -1.58 -1.24 14.29
N ASP A 68 -2.41 -2.15 13.80
CA ASP A 68 -2.03 -3.38 13.10
C ASP A 68 -1.73 -3.16 11.61
N LEU A 69 -2.13 -2.01 11.05
CA LEU A 69 -1.69 -1.53 9.75
C LEU A 69 -0.32 -0.83 9.85
N PRO A 70 0.41 -0.69 8.72
CA PRO A 70 1.66 0.07 8.72
C PRO A 70 1.49 1.48 9.29
N PRO A 71 2.48 2.03 10.01
CA PRO A 71 2.37 3.34 10.65
C PRO A 71 1.92 4.43 9.68
N TRP A 72 0.97 5.26 10.12
CA TRP A 72 0.34 6.28 9.27
C TRP A 72 1.33 7.19 8.53
N LYS A 73 2.48 7.51 9.14
CA LYS A 73 3.53 8.33 8.51
C LYS A 73 4.09 7.66 7.26
N THR A 74 4.33 6.36 7.33
CA THR A 74 4.82 5.54 6.21
C THR A 74 3.75 5.46 5.14
N VAL A 75 2.50 5.15 5.53
CA VAL A 75 1.38 5.06 4.59
C VAL A 75 1.17 6.38 3.86
N TYR A 76 1.15 7.50 4.59
CA TYR A 76 1.00 8.84 4.03
C TYR A 76 2.16 9.24 3.12
N TYR A 77 3.41 8.90 3.50
CA TYR A 77 4.58 9.11 2.63
C TYR A 77 4.39 8.42 1.27
N HIS A 78 3.94 7.16 1.29
CA HIS A 78 3.66 6.41 0.07
C HIS A 78 2.49 7.01 -0.71
N PHE A 79 1.37 7.29 -0.06
CA PHE A 79 0.20 7.93 -0.67
C PHE A 79 0.60 9.22 -1.41
N ARG A 80 1.27 10.16 -0.74
CA ARG A 80 1.69 11.42 -1.35
C ARG A 80 2.67 11.23 -2.51
N ARG A 81 3.57 10.26 -2.40
CA ARG A 81 4.50 9.93 -3.48
C ARG A 81 3.79 9.32 -4.69
N TRP A 82 2.73 8.53 -4.47
CA TRP A 82 1.95 7.89 -5.53
C TRP A 82 1.04 8.90 -6.22
N GLN A 83 0.40 9.77 -5.45
CA GLN A 83 -0.40 10.88 -5.95
C GLN A 83 0.41 11.81 -6.87
N LYS A 84 1.62 12.21 -6.45
CA LYS A 84 2.53 13.03 -7.27
C LYS A 84 2.95 12.38 -8.60
N ARG A 85 2.81 11.06 -8.72
CA ARG A 85 3.17 10.29 -9.92
C ARG A 85 1.94 9.90 -10.75
N GLY A 86 0.74 10.34 -10.36
CA GLY A 86 -0.50 9.99 -11.02
C GLY A 86 -0.89 8.51 -10.86
N VAL A 87 -0.34 7.81 -9.86
CA VAL A 87 -0.67 6.39 -9.59
C VAL A 87 -1.97 6.27 -8.82
N LEU A 88 -2.29 7.27 -8.00
CA LEU A 88 -3.56 7.43 -7.31
C LEU A 88 -4.10 8.81 -7.70
N ALA A 89 -5.34 8.86 -8.16
CA ALA A 89 -6.06 10.08 -8.48
C ALA A 89 -6.60 10.74 -7.21
#